data_AF-A0A034WIL2-F1
#
_entry.id   AF-A0A034WIL2-F1
#
_cell.length_a   1.000
_cell.length_b   1.000
_cell.length_c   1.000
_cell.angle_alpha   90.00
_cell.angle_beta   90.00
_cell.angle_gamma   90.00
#
_symmetry.space_group_name_H-M   'P 1'
#
loop_
_entity.id
_entity.type
_entity.pdbx_description
1 polymer ?
#
loop_
_entity_poly.entity_id
_entity_poly.type
_entity_poly.pdbx_seq_one_letter_code
_entity_poly.pdbx_strand_id
1 'polypeptide(L)'
;MELSPSGQSVDKKPILTPDGLIQTSNPSENNTAADQASNPTSPATGQSTNLRAILPVIYEIIRCVEKDPLDNATKQRESQECSQKIIELQKRFDIARTEVKQLQGIDYNKEEQLQRLELLRNQLKLKQQLIRKYKDIQL
;
A
#
# COMPACT_ATOMS: atom_id res chain seq x y z
N MET A 1 -16.26 -36.91 39.45
CA MET A 1 -15.04 -36.45 38.77
C MET A 1 -15.49 -36.02 37.38
N GLU A 2 -15.40 -34.71 37.13
CA GLU A 2 -15.66 -34.03 35.86
C GLU A 2 -15.04 -34.77 34.66
N LEU A 3 -15.70 -34.71 33.49
CA LEU A 3 -15.20 -34.01 32.31
C LEU A 3 -16.18 -34.16 31.12
N SER A 4 -16.65 -33.00 30.67
CA SER A 4 -17.54 -32.78 29.51
C SER A 4 -16.81 -32.86 28.15
N PRO A 5 -17.53 -32.83 27.01
CA PRO A 5 -17.10 -33.35 25.71
C PRO A 5 -16.33 -32.31 24.88
N SER A 6 -15.28 -32.75 24.18
CA SER A 6 -14.57 -31.90 23.21
C SER A 6 -15.39 -31.76 21.93
N GLY A 7 -16.04 -30.61 21.79
CA GLY A 7 -16.74 -30.17 20.59
C GLY A 7 -15.79 -30.00 19.40
N GLN A 8 -16.21 -30.54 18.26
CA GLN A 8 -15.56 -30.41 16.97
C GLN A 8 -15.80 -28.99 16.43
N SER A 9 -14.83 -28.08 16.58
CA SER A 9 -14.86 -26.77 15.90
C SER A 9 -14.55 -26.96 14.43
N VAL A 10 -15.59 -26.93 13.60
CA VAL A 10 -15.47 -26.82 12.15
C VAL A 10 -15.20 -25.35 11.84
N ASP A 11 -14.03 -25.03 11.30
CA ASP A 11 -13.68 -23.71 10.75
C ASP A 11 -14.71 -23.29 9.69
N LYS A 12 -15.71 -22.52 10.10
CA LYS A 12 -16.69 -21.93 9.19
C LYS A 12 -16.12 -20.61 8.67
N LYS A 13 -15.57 -20.67 7.46
CA LYS A 13 -15.22 -19.50 6.64
C LYS A 13 -16.41 -18.51 6.59
N PRO A 14 -16.16 -17.18 6.53
CA PRO A 14 -17.22 -16.22 6.33
C PRO A 14 -17.91 -16.50 4.99
N ILE A 15 -19.21 -16.83 5.03
CA ILE A 15 -20.03 -16.95 3.83
C ILE A 15 -20.48 -15.56 3.39
N LEU A 16 -20.22 -15.25 2.13
CA LEU A 16 -20.53 -14.00 1.45
C LEU A 16 -22.03 -13.96 1.09
N THR A 17 -22.82 -13.12 1.76
CA THR A 17 -24.20 -12.82 1.35
C THR A 17 -24.22 -11.77 0.23
N PRO A 18 -25.20 -11.83 -0.69
CA PRO A 18 -25.23 -11.03 -1.92
C PRO A 18 -25.43 -9.52 -1.72
N ASP A 19 -25.68 -9.05 -0.50
CA ASP A 19 -25.87 -7.63 -0.16
C ASP A 19 -24.65 -6.95 0.49
N GLY A 20 -23.50 -7.63 0.56
CA GLY A 20 -22.25 -6.99 0.99
C GLY A 20 -22.21 -6.53 2.46
N LEU A 21 -23.10 -7.06 3.31
CA LEU A 21 -23.08 -6.84 4.75
C LEU A 21 -22.51 -8.08 5.46
N ILE A 22 -21.46 -7.90 6.26
CA ILE A 22 -20.91 -8.92 7.16
C ILE A 22 -21.96 -9.21 8.25
N GLN A 23 -22.59 -10.39 8.20
CA GLN A 23 -23.54 -10.81 9.21
C GLN A 23 -22.81 -11.52 10.36
N THR A 24 -22.45 -10.78 11.41
CA THR A 24 -22.03 -11.37 12.68
C THR A 24 -23.28 -11.76 13.47
N SER A 25 -23.68 -13.02 13.42
CA SER A 25 -24.64 -13.55 14.38
C SER A 25 -23.92 -14.01 15.63
N ASN A 26 -24.11 -13.29 16.75
CA ASN A 26 -24.28 -13.88 18.08
C ASN A 26 -24.94 -12.85 19.02
N PRO A 27 -25.88 -13.28 19.90
CA PRO A 27 -26.63 -12.38 20.76
C PRO A 27 -25.90 -12.07 22.09
N SER A 28 -26.05 -10.81 22.51
CA SER A 28 -25.96 -10.26 23.87
C SER A 28 -24.63 -10.29 24.64
N GLU A 29 -24.02 -9.11 24.86
CA GLU A 29 -23.95 -8.43 26.17
C GLU A 29 -23.16 -7.09 26.08
N ASN A 30 -23.57 -6.13 26.91
CA ASN A 30 -23.13 -4.71 26.99
C ASN A 30 -21.61 -4.50 27.14
N ASN A 31 -21.07 -3.45 26.51
CA ASN A 31 -20.54 -2.26 27.21
C ASN A 31 -19.90 -1.21 26.28
N THR A 32 -20.08 0.04 26.71
CA THR A 32 -19.58 1.32 26.21
C THR A 32 -18.09 1.35 25.85
N ALA A 33 -17.75 1.81 24.63
CA ALA A 33 -16.55 2.63 24.37
C ALA A 33 -16.69 3.31 23.00
N ALA A 34 -16.48 4.62 22.98
CA ALA A 34 -16.45 5.45 21.79
C ALA A 34 -15.36 4.96 20.83
N ASP A 35 -15.73 4.59 19.60
CA ASP A 35 -14.76 4.25 18.57
C ASP A 35 -14.68 5.37 17.53
N GLN A 36 -13.47 5.90 17.39
CA GLN A 36 -13.13 6.99 16.51
C GLN A 36 -13.25 6.49 15.07
N ALA A 37 -14.09 7.15 14.29
CA ALA A 37 -14.17 6.98 12.85
C ALA A 37 -12.82 7.33 12.22
N SER A 38 -11.99 6.31 12.00
CA SER A 38 -10.77 6.42 11.21
C SER A 38 -11.19 6.52 9.74
N ASN A 39 -11.04 7.73 9.21
CA ASN A 39 -11.25 8.05 7.80
C ASN A 39 -10.49 7.07 6.88
N PRO A 40 -11.07 6.66 5.74
CA PRO A 40 -10.30 5.96 4.73
C PRO A 40 -9.37 6.99 4.06
N THR A 41 -8.12 7.03 4.52
CA THR A 41 -7.01 7.69 3.85
C THR A 41 -7.04 7.31 2.38
N SER A 42 -7.25 8.32 1.52
CA SER A 42 -7.26 8.15 0.07
C SER A 42 -6.01 7.39 -0.37
N PRO A 43 -6.12 6.44 -1.33
CA PRO A 43 -4.94 5.78 -1.86
C PRO A 43 -4.14 6.84 -2.59
N ALA A 44 -3.03 7.26 -1.98
CA ALA A 44 -1.97 8.01 -2.65
C ALA A 44 -1.26 7.07 -3.65
N THR A 45 -2.01 6.56 -4.62
CA THR A 45 -1.46 5.84 -5.76
C THR A 45 -0.82 6.87 -6.66
N GLY A 46 0.52 6.90 -6.69
CA GLY A 46 1.26 7.56 -7.77
C GLY A 46 2.46 8.39 -7.38
N GLN A 47 2.74 8.61 -6.09
CA GLN A 47 3.93 9.36 -5.67
C GLN A 47 5.01 8.44 -5.08
N SER A 48 5.42 7.41 -5.83
CA SER A 48 6.74 6.80 -5.62
C SER A 48 7.83 7.74 -6.16
N THR A 49 7.89 8.95 -5.61
CA THR A 49 8.83 10.01 -5.98
C THR A 49 10.28 9.54 -5.85
N ASN A 50 10.55 8.65 -4.90
CA ASN A 50 11.89 8.10 -4.68
C ASN A 50 12.33 7.14 -5.78
N LEU A 51 11.42 6.35 -6.37
CA LEU A 51 11.75 5.50 -7.53
C LEU A 51 12.16 6.35 -8.74
N ARG A 52 11.43 7.45 -8.99
CA ARG A 52 11.78 8.41 -10.06
C ARG A 52 13.11 9.13 -9.79
N ALA A 53 13.46 9.32 -8.52
CA ALA A 53 14.70 9.99 -8.12
C ALA A 53 15.95 9.09 -8.28
N ILE A 54 15.83 7.77 -8.45
CA ILE A 54 17.00 6.88 -8.59
C ILE A 54 17.75 7.11 -9.91
N LEU A 55 17.01 7.31 -11.01
CA LEU A 55 17.59 7.39 -12.36
C LEU A 55 18.61 8.53 -12.54
N PRO A 56 18.36 9.77 -12.07
CA PRO A 56 19.37 10.83 -12.11
C PRO A 56 20.70 10.45 -11.43
N VAL A 57 20.65 9.73 -10.30
CA VAL A 57 21.88 9.33 -9.59
C VAL A 57 22.66 8.29 -10.39
N ILE A 58 21.97 7.31 -11.00
CA ILE A 58 22.59 6.32 -11.88
C ILE A 58 23.27 7.01 -13.07
N TYR A 59 22.59 7.96 -13.69
CA TYR A 59 23.13 8.69 -14.83
C TYR A 59 24.40 9.49 -14.45
N GLU A 60 24.41 10.16 -13.31
CA GLU A 60 25.62 10.88 -12.83
C GLU A 60 26.78 9.92 -12.52
N ILE A 61 26.51 8.71 -12.01
CA ILE A 61 27.55 7.68 -11.81
C ILE A 61 28.12 7.22 -13.15
N ILE A 62 27.27 6.91 -14.13
CA ILE A 62 27.71 6.51 -15.48
C ILE A 62 28.59 7.61 -16.07
N ARG A 63 28.14 8.86 -16.00
CA ARG A 63 28.93 10.01 -16.47
C ARG A 63 30.27 10.14 -15.74
N CYS A 64 30.32 9.94 -14.42
CA CYS A 64 31.57 9.98 -13.66
C CYS A 64 32.55 8.87 -14.07
N VAL A 65 32.05 7.69 -14.43
CA VAL A 65 32.88 6.54 -14.83
C VAL A 65 33.37 6.68 -16.27
N GLU A 66 32.55 7.24 -17.16
CA GLU A 66 32.88 7.45 -18.58
C GLU A 66 33.75 8.69 -18.82
N LYS A 67 33.90 9.57 -17.82
CA LYS A 67 34.69 10.79 -17.96
C LYS A 67 36.18 10.48 -17.90
N ASP A 68 36.91 10.83 -18.95
CA ASP A 68 38.38 10.76 -18.95
C ASP A 68 38.97 11.88 -18.08
N PRO A 69 39.75 11.56 -17.03
CA PRO A 69 40.34 12.56 -16.16
C PRO A 69 41.52 13.26 -16.84
N LEU A 70 41.57 14.59 -16.72
CA LEU A 70 42.61 15.42 -17.34
C LEU A 70 43.98 15.30 -16.63
N ASP A 71 43.96 15.05 -15.31
CA ASP A 71 45.14 14.94 -14.45
C ASP A 71 44.84 14.12 -13.18
N ASN A 72 45.88 13.74 -12.43
CA ASN A 72 45.75 12.88 -11.25
C ASN A 72 44.97 13.54 -10.08
N ALA A 73 45.07 14.86 -9.89
CA ALA A 73 44.32 15.54 -8.84
C ALA A 73 42.82 15.58 -9.17
N THR A 74 42.49 15.87 -10.43
CA THR A 74 41.12 15.77 -10.95
C THR A 74 40.57 14.36 -10.83
N LYS A 75 41.33 13.35 -11.21
CA LYS A 75 40.95 11.93 -11.10
C LYS A 75 40.57 11.55 -9.66
N GLN A 76 41.38 11.96 -8.68
CA GLN A 76 41.15 11.60 -7.29
C GLN A 76 39.90 12.28 -6.71
N ARG A 77 39.68 13.55 -7.07
CA ARG A 77 38.48 14.28 -6.70
C ARG A 77 37.21 13.65 -7.33
N GLU A 78 37.23 13.40 -8.63
CA GLU A 78 36.09 12.79 -9.34
C GLU A 78 35.78 11.39 -8.84
N SER A 79 36.80 10.59 -8.51
CA SER A 79 36.63 9.28 -7.88
C SER A 79 35.92 9.39 -6.53
N GLN A 80 36.23 10.42 -5.73
CA GLN A 80 35.58 10.65 -4.45
C GLN A 80 34.12 11.10 -4.62
N GLU A 81 33.86 12.03 -5.55
CA GLU A 81 32.50 12.48 -5.89
C GLU A 81 31.64 11.31 -6.42
N CYS A 82 32.21 10.46 -7.28
CA CYS A 82 31.56 9.24 -7.77
C CYS A 82 31.25 8.25 -6.64
N SER A 83 32.20 8.02 -5.73
CA SER A 83 31.98 7.17 -4.55
C SER A 83 30.83 7.69 -3.68
N GLN A 84 30.72 9.01 -3.52
CA GLN A 84 29.63 9.63 -2.79
C GLN A 84 28.26 9.41 -3.47
N LYS A 85 28.22 9.43 -4.81
CA LYS A 85 27.02 9.13 -5.59
C LYS A 85 26.59 7.66 -5.47
N ILE A 86 27.54 6.73 -5.36
CA ILE A 86 27.24 5.31 -5.12
C ILE A 86 26.58 5.14 -3.74
N ILE A 87 27.08 5.81 -2.70
CA ILE A 87 26.47 5.79 -1.37
C ILE A 87 25.07 6.42 -1.40
N GLU A 88 24.90 7.52 -2.13
CA GLU A 88 23.59 8.16 -2.34
C GLU A 88 22.60 7.18 -3.00
N LEU A 89 23.05 6.44 -4.01
CA LEU A 89 22.24 5.43 -4.70
C LEU A 89 21.81 4.30 -3.75
N GLN A 90 22.74 3.77 -2.94
CA GLN A 90 22.43 2.75 -1.93
C GLN A 90 21.34 3.23 -0.97
N LYS A 91 21.49 4.44 -0.43
CA LYS A 91 20.49 5.03 0.47
C LYS A 91 19.12 5.18 -0.20
N ARG A 92 19.08 5.58 -1.48
CA ARG A 92 17.82 5.69 -2.24
C ARG A 92 17.16 4.34 -2.44
N PHE A 93 17.92 3.27 -2.65
CA PHE A 93 17.36 1.92 -2.72
C PHE A 93 16.79 1.44 -1.39
N ASP A 94 17.45 1.73 -0.27
CA ASP A 94 16.92 1.36 1.06
C ASP A 94 15.61 2.08 1.39
N ILE A 95 15.54 3.37 1.05
CA ILE A 95 14.30 4.16 1.17
C ILE A 95 13.22 3.55 0.28
N ALA A 96 13.51 3.34 -1.02
CA ALA A 96 12.54 2.77 -1.96
C ALA A 96 12.04 1.38 -1.53
N ARG A 97 12.92 0.53 -1.00
CA ARG A 97 12.54 -0.79 -0.46
C ARG A 97 11.60 -0.65 0.74
N THR A 98 11.83 0.32 1.61
CA THR A 98 10.98 0.60 2.77
C THR A 98 9.61 1.10 2.32
N GLU A 99 9.57 2.00 1.33
CA GLU A 99 8.32 2.53 0.78
C GLU A 99 7.50 1.46 0.07
N VAL A 100 8.14 0.58 -0.71
CA VAL A 100 7.46 -0.54 -1.36
C VAL A 100 6.74 -1.40 -0.33
N LYS A 101 7.38 -1.71 0.81
CA LYS A 101 6.75 -2.47 1.90
C LYS A 101 5.58 -1.76 2.57
N GLN A 102 5.48 -0.44 2.46
CA GLN A 102 4.38 0.36 3.01
C GLN A 102 3.25 0.58 1.99
N LEU A 103 3.39 0.11 0.74
CA LEU A 103 2.35 0.25 -0.27
C LEU A 103 1.10 -0.54 0.13
N GLN A 104 -0.03 0.16 0.13
CA GLN A 104 -1.31 -0.46 0.44
C GLN A 104 -1.59 -1.60 -0.54
N GLY A 105 -1.93 -2.75 0.03
CA GLY A 105 -2.31 -3.94 -0.73
C GLY A 105 -1.15 -4.79 -1.22
N ILE A 106 0.11 -4.50 -0.85
CA ILE A 106 1.26 -5.37 -1.16
C ILE A 106 1.14 -6.77 -0.51
N ASP A 107 0.37 -6.88 0.58
CA ASP A 107 0.12 -8.15 1.27
C ASP A 107 -0.85 -9.08 0.53
N TYR A 108 -1.58 -8.55 -0.46
CA TYR A 108 -2.55 -9.31 -1.24
C TYR A 108 -1.90 -9.93 -2.47
N ASN A 109 -2.34 -11.14 -2.82
CA ASN A 109 -1.98 -11.71 -4.10
C ASN A 109 -2.72 -10.98 -5.24
N LYS A 110 -2.26 -11.16 -6.48
CA LYS A 110 -2.81 -10.48 -7.65
C LYS A 110 -4.33 -10.66 -7.81
N GLU A 111 -4.83 -11.87 -7.60
CA GLU A 111 -6.25 -12.20 -7.75
C GLU A 111 -7.08 -11.43 -6.70
N GLU A 112 -6.60 -11.41 -5.45
CA GLU A 112 -7.25 -10.68 -4.34
C GLU A 112 -7.27 -9.17 -4.57
N GLN A 113 -6.17 -8.60 -5.08
CA GLN A 113 -6.10 -7.18 -5.44
C GLN A 113 -7.14 -6.84 -6.51
N LEU A 114 -7.29 -7.67 -7.54
CA LEU A 114 -8.26 -7.47 -8.61
C LEU A 114 -9.69 -7.59 -8.11
N GLN A 115 -9.99 -8.61 -7.30
CA GLN A 115 -11.31 -8.78 -6.70
C GLN A 115 -11.70 -7.58 -5.83
N ARG A 116 -10.77 -7.06 -5.02
CA ARG A 116 -11.04 -5.91 -4.16
C ARG A 116 -11.24 -4.62 -4.96
N LEU A 117 -10.50 -4.47 -6.04
CA LEU A 117 -10.65 -3.36 -6.98
C LEU A 117 -12.03 -3.40 -7.68
N GLU A 118 -12.49 -4.58 -8.07
CA GLU A 118 -13.85 -4.77 -8.62
C GLU A 118 -14.93 -4.41 -7.58
N LEU A 119 -14.76 -4.85 -6.33
CA LEU A 119 -15.66 -4.53 -5.22
C LEU A 119 -15.74 -3.01 -4.98
N LEU A 120 -14.59 -2.32 -4.95
CA LEU A 120 -14.53 -0.87 -4.78
C LEU A 120 -15.23 -0.12 -5.92
N ARG A 121 -15.10 -0.59 -7.17
CA ARG A 121 -15.82 -0.03 -8.32
C ARG A 121 -17.33 -0.17 -8.18
N ASN A 122 -17.79 -1.35 -7.77
CA ASN A 122 -19.21 -1.60 -7.55
C ASN A 122 -19.77 -0.74 -6.40
N GLN A 123 -19.03 -0.64 -5.30
CA GLN A 123 -19.41 0.23 -4.17
C GLN A 123 -19.49 1.70 -4.61
N LEU A 124 -18.53 2.17 -5.39
CA LEU A 124 -18.52 3.54 -5.92
C LEU A 124 -19.73 3.78 -6.82
N LYS A 125 -20.04 2.85 -7.73
CA LYS A 125 -21.22 2.94 -8.62
C LYS A 125 -22.51 3.03 -7.81
N LEU A 126 -22.67 2.18 -6.80
CA LEU A 126 -23.85 2.18 -5.93
C LEU A 126 -23.98 3.49 -5.13
N LYS A 127 -22.88 3.95 -4.52
CA LYS A 127 -22.85 5.24 -3.80
C LYS A 127 -23.22 6.41 -4.71
N GLN A 128 -22.72 6.44 -5.95
CA GLN A 128 -23.09 7.46 -6.94
C GLN A 128 -24.57 7.41 -7.31
N GLN A 129 -25.13 6.21 -7.54
CA GLN A 129 -26.56 6.05 -7.83
C GLN A 129 -27.43 6.56 -6.67
N LEU A 130 -27.03 6.24 -5.44
CA LEU A 130 -27.73 6.68 -4.25
C LEU A 130 -27.71 8.21 -4.12
N ILE A 131 -26.55 8.84 -4.29
CA ILE A 131 -26.42 10.30 -4.29
C ILE A 131 -27.31 10.93 -5.37
N ARG A 132 -27.36 10.37 -6.58
CA ARG A 132 -28.24 10.87 -7.65
C ARG A 132 -29.70 10.78 -7.24
N LYS A 133 -30.16 9.63 -6.74
CA LYS A 133 -31.54 9.48 -6.25
C LYS A 133 -31.91 10.51 -5.18
N TYR A 134 -31.04 10.73 -4.19
CA TYR A 134 -31.32 11.73 -3.16
C TYR A 134 -31.34 13.16 -3.70
N LYS A 135 -30.50 13.49 -4.70
CA LYS A 135 -30.56 14.79 -5.38
C LYS A 135 -31.84 14.97 -6.17
N ASP A 136 -32.28 13.94 -6.88
CA ASP A 136 -33.50 13.99 -7.70
C ASP A 136 -34.78 14.04 -6.85
N ILE A 137 -34.75 13.54 -5.61
CA ILE A 137 -35.87 13.56 -4.65
C ILE A 137 -35.95 14.89 -3.86
N GLN A 138 -34.82 15.61 -3.73
CA GLN A 138 -34.75 16.90 -3.01
C GLN A 138 -35.02 18.13 -3.92
N LEU A 139 -35.35 17.90 -5.19
CA LEU A 139 -35.78 18.89 -6.20
C LEU A 139 -37.26 18.69 -6.51
#